data_AF-X8JDA4-F1
#
_entry.id   AF-X8JDA4-F1
#
_cell.length_a   1.000
_cell.length_b   1.000
_cell.length_c   1.000
_cell.angle_alpha   90.00
_cell.angle_beta   90.00
_cell.angle_gamma   90.00
#
_symmetry.space_group_name_H-M   'P 1'
#
loop_
_entity.id
_entity.type
_entity.pdbx_description
1 polymer ?
#
loop_
_entity_poly.entity_id
_entity_poly.type
_entity_poly.pdbx_seq_one_letter_code
_entity_poly.pdbx_strand_id
1 'polypeptide(L)'
;MRDVSKYVGVDKPEPVFIPTTCSKFLRPRGRGYVDGSRGPYCLREELEAGKAIRELMKGTEGWEEKARENLRIINEEATQLKVFIRTLSVSDISWKENMIKAKRESVRNKLRVLGWEQQELELSDDLKRQWDRIVDVPTPLTERNWAYLELKLVSLITVSRSQIPDVQEESGED
;
A
#
# COMPACT_ATOMS: atom_id res chain seq x y z
N MET A 1 36.20 6.59 7.06
CA MET A 1 35.70 5.21 7.25
C MET A 1 36.88 4.27 7.09
N ARG A 2 37.22 3.43 8.09
CA ARG A 2 38.26 2.40 7.93
C ARG A 2 37.57 1.05 7.77
N ASP A 3 37.89 0.40 6.66
CA ASP A 3 37.36 -0.88 6.24
C ASP A 3 37.92 -2.02 7.12
N VAL A 4 37.02 -2.73 7.79
CA VAL A 4 37.31 -3.75 8.82
C VAL A 4 37.19 -5.18 8.27
N SER A 5 36.93 -5.30 6.97
CA SER A 5 36.79 -6.57 6.22
C SER A 5 37.98 -7.53 6.37
N LYS A 6 39.16 -7.02 6.74
CA LYS A 6 40.39 -7.79 6.96
C LYS A 6 40.37 -8.72 8.19
N TYR A 7 39.37 -8.57 9.06
CA TYR A 7 39.32 -9.27 10.35
C TYR A 7 38.25 -10.37 10.43
N VAL A 8 37.54 -10.67 9.34
CA VAL A 8 36.50 -11.72 9.31
C VAL A 8 36.94 -12.84 8.37
N GLY A 9 37.87 -13.66 8.86
CA GLY A 9 38.21 -14.95 8.23
C GLY A 9 37.24 -16.03 8.69
N VAL A 10 36.92 -16.96 7.80
CA VAL A 10 35.90 -18.03 7.91
C VAL A 10 36.26 -19.10 8.97
N ASP A 11 37.52 -19.14 9.42
CA ASP A 11 38.02 -20.09 10.43
C ASP A 11 38.42 -19.41 11.74
N LYS A 12 37.47 -18.76 12.43
CA LYS A 12 37.69 -18.31 13.81
C LYS A 12 36.90 -19.21 14.78
N PRO A 13 37.54 -19.74 15.83
CA PRO A 13 36.80 -20.42 16.89
C PRO A 13 35.76 -19.46 17.48
N GLU A 14 34.62 -20.01 17.92
CA GLU A 14 33.53 -19.25 18.53
C GLU A 14 34.09 -18.22 19.53
N PRO A 15 33.59 -16.98 19.53
CA PRO A 15 34.07 -15.95 20.43
C PRO A 15 33.80 -16.39 21.88
N VAL A 16 34.83 -16.88 22.54
CA VAL A 16 34.78 -17.19 23.97
C VAL A 16 34.52 -15.88 24.70
N PHE A 17 33.36 -15.79 25.34
CA PHE A 17 33.03 -14.65 26.18
C PHE A 17 34.01 -14.60 27.36
N ILE A 18 34.93 -13.65 27.30
CA ILE A 18 35.85 -13.32 28.38
C ILE A 18 35.12 -12.28 29.24
N PRO A 19 34.74 -12.59 30.50
CA PRO A 19 34.09 -11.63 31.39
C PRO A 19 34.84 -10.30 31.42
N THR A 20 34.12 -9.18 31.55
CA THR A 20 34.64 -7.81 31.39
C THR A 20 35.78 -7.44 32.36
N THR A 21 36.05 -8.23 33.40
CA THR A 21 37.21 -8.11 34.31
C THR A 21 38.48 -8.80 33.81
N CYS A 22 38.34 -9.71 32.83
CA CYS A 22 39.45 -10.38 32.15
C CYS A 22 39.93 -9.63 30.88
N SER A 23 39.23 -8.56 30.50
CA SER A 23 39.74 -7.54 29.60
C SER A 23 41.02 -6.96 30.19
N LYS A 24 42.07 -6.82 29.36
CA LYS A 24 43.37 -6.24 29.77
C LYS A 24 43.24 -4.83 30.37
N PHE A 25 42.07 -4.20 30.26
CA PHE A 25 41.79 -2.83 30.66
C PHE A 25 41.26 -2.67 32.11
N LEU A 26 40.86 -3.75 32.81
CA LEU A 26 40.32 -3.66 34.17
C LEU A 26 40.87 -4.77 35.09
N ARG A 27 42.20 -4.92 35.19
CA ARG A 27 42.80 -5.86 36.17
C ARG A 27 42.84 -5.25 37.57
N PRO A 28 42.23 -5.86 38.60
CA PRO A 28 42.72 -5.73 39.96
C PRO A 28 44.16 -6.28 40.00
N ARG A 29 45.09 -5.54 40.60
CA ARG A 29 46.48 -5.97 40.76
C ARG A 29 46.54 -7.25 41.60
N GLY A 30 46.68 -8.41 40.95
CA GLY A 30 46.85 -9.69 41.64
C GLY A 30 46.51 -10.91 40.80
N ARG A 31 47.24 -11.17 39.70
CA ARG A 31 47.26 -12.51 39.07
C ARG A 31 48.68 -13.06 39.16
N GLY A 32 48.92 -13.91 40.15
CA GLY A 32 50.02 -14.87 40.10
C GLY A 32 49.50 -16.19 39.54
N TYR A 33 50.22 -16.77 38.58
CA TYR A 33 50.19 -18.22 38.42
C TYR A 33 50.87 -18.80 39.66
N VAL A 34 50.18 -19.64 40.42
CA VAL A 34 50.84 -20.46 41.44
C VAL A 34 51.47 -21.64 40.70
N ASP A 35 52.78 -21.82 40.83
CA ASP A 35 53.53 -22.91 40.21
C ASP A 35 52.83 -24.27 40.41
N GLY A 36 52.59 -25.00 39.32
CA GLY A 36 51.98 -26.35 39.33
C GLY A 36 50.50 -26.42 38.91
N SER A 37 49.88 -25.29 38.59
CA SER A 37 48.44 -25.17 38.32
C SER A 37 48.06 -25.33 36.84
N ARG A 38 47.33 -26.39 36.46
CA ARG A 38 46.89 -26.66 35.06
C ARG A 38 45.72 -25.79 34.55
N GLY A 39 45.64 -24.51 34.91
CA GLY A 39 44.66 -23.60 34.31
C GLY A 39 44.42 -22.29 35.05
N PRO A 40 43.83 -21.28 34.39
CA PRO A 40 43.48 -20.02 35.02
C PRO A 40 42.39 -20.24 36.08
N TYR A 41 42.69 -19.90 37.33
CA TYR A 41 41.70 -19.85 38.39
C TYR A 41 40.77 -18.64 38.20
N CYS A 42 39.48 -18.84 38.44
CA CYS A 42 38.50 -17.77 38.59
C CYS A 42 38.12 -17.65 40.08
N LEU A 43 37.78 -16.44 40.52
CA LEU A 43 37.23 -16.27 41.87
C LEU A 43 35.87 -16.97 41.94
N ARG A 44 35.52 -17.53 43.10
CA ARG A 44 34.22 -18.21 43.30
C ARG A 44 33.05 -17.33 42.87
N GLU A 45 33.13 -16.03 43.16
CA GLU A 45 32.14 -15.02 42.76
C GLU A 45 32.01 -14.91 41.23
N GLU A 46 33.11 -15.01 40.48
CA GLU A 46 33.09 -14.98 39.01
C GLU A 46 32.44 -16.24 38.42
N LEU A 47 32.70 -17.40 39.03
CA LEU A 47 32.07 -18.66 38.64
C LEU A 47 30.56 -18.63 38.89
N GLU A 48 30.13 -18.08 40.02
CA GLU A 48 28.72 -17.94 40.37
C GLU A 48 28.03 -16.90 39.48
N ALA A 49 28.66 -15.77 39.18
CA ALA A 49 28.16 -14.80 38.21
C ALA A 49 28.02 -15.40 36.81
N GLY A 50 29.00 -16.18 36.35
CA GLY A 50 28.94 -16.88 35.06
C GLY A 50 27.83 -17.94 34.99
N LYS A 51 27.56 -18.64 36.11
CA LYS A 51 26.42 -19.57 36.22
C LYS A 51 25.09 -18.82 36.18
N ALA A 52 24.95 -17.72 36.92
CA ALA A 52 23.74 -16.91 36.93
C ALA A 52 23.42 -16.32 35.55
N ILE A 53 24.43 -15.82 34.83
CA ILE A 53 24.28 -15.34 33.45
C ILE A 53 23.86 -16.47 32.50
N ARG A 54 24.47 -17.66 32.63
CA ARG A 54 24.09 -18.82 31.81
C ARG A 54 22.66 -19.28 32.07
N GLU A 55 22.23 -19.33 33.33
CA GLU A 55 20.84 -19.64 33.69
C GLU A 55 19.87 -18.59 33.14
N LEU A 56 20.24 -17.30 33.17
CA LEU A 56 19.44 -16.24 32.56
C LEU A 56 19.31 -16.41 31.03
N MET A 57 20.41 -16.77 30.35
CA MET A 57 20.41 -16.95 28.89
C MET A 57 19.61 -18.19 28.42
N LYS A 58 19.54 -19.25 29.23
CA LYS A 58 18.70 -20.43 28.92
C LYS A 58 17.22 -20.07 28.72
N GLY A 59 16.73 -19.05 29.41
CA GLY A 59 15.36 -18.54 29.24
C GLY A 59 15.13 -17.77 27.93
N THR A 60 16.21 -17.35 27.27
CA THR A 60 16.20 -16.62 25.99
C THR A 60 16.50 -17.51 24.78
N GLU A 61 16.87 -18.78 25.01
CA GLU A 61 17.12 -19.72 23.91
C GLU A 61 15.85 -19.92 23.07
N GLY A 62 15.98 -19.76 21.76
CA GLY A 62 14.87 -19.89 20.81
C GLY A 62 13.95 -18.66 20.69
N TRP A 63 14.19 -17.57 21.42
CA TRP A 63 13.47 -16.31 21.19
C TRP A 63 13.73 -15.74 19.81
N GLU A 64 14.98 -15.81 19.33
CA GLU A 64 15.32 -15.36 17.98
C GLU A 64 14.58 -16.16 16.90
N GLU A 65 14.48 -17.48 17.08
CA GLU A 65 13.76 -18.36 16.15
C GLU A 65 12.26 -18.06 16.15
N LYS A 66 11.65 -17.91 17.33
CA LYS A 66 10.24 -17.53 17.49
C LYS A 66 9.96 -16.14 16.90
N ALA A 67 10.85 -15.17 17.14
CA ALA A 67 10.71 -13.84 16.59
C ALA A 67 10.81 -13.86 15.05
N ARG A 68 11.74 -14.65 14.50
CA ARG A 68 11.91 -14.81 13.05
C ARG A 68 10.68 -15.46 12.42
N GLU A 69 10.13 -16.51 13.01
CA GLU A 69 8.92 -17.16 12.51
C GLU A 69 7.70 -16.24 12.62
N ASN A 70 7.54 -15.52 13.72
CA ASN A 70 6.47 -14.53 13.87
C ASN A 70 6.57 -13.42 12.81
N LEU A 71 7.79 -12.92 12.54
CA LEU A 71 8.00 -11.94 11.47
C LEU A 71 7.67 -12.52 10.09
N ARG A 72 7.97 -13.79 9.86
CA ARG A 72 7.64 -14.48 8.62
C ARG A 72 6.12 -14.55 8.41
N ILE A 73 5.38 -14.98 9.44
CA ILE A 73 3.91 -15.05 9.43
C ILE A 73 3.31 -13.67 9.18
N ILE A 74 3.74 -12.65 9.93
CA ILE A 74 3.26 -11.26 9.76
C ILE A 74 3.51 -10.77 8.33
N ASN A 75 4.67 -11.08 7.76
CA ASN A 75 4.99 -10.66 6.40
C ASN A 75 4.12 -11.39 5.37
N GLU A 76 3.90 -12.70 5.54
CA GLU A 76 2.97 -13.48 4.70
C GLU A 76 1.55 -12.89 4.76
N GLU A 77 1.00 -12.66 5.95
CA GLU A 77 -0.31 -12.03 6.14
C GLU A 77 -0.38 -10.63 5.51
N ALA A 78 0.66 -9.80 5.69
CA ALA A 78 0.72 -8.48 5.09
C ALA A 78 0.75 -8.53 3.56
N THR A 79 1.41 -9.53 2.96
CA THR A 79 1.38 -9.73 1.51
C THR A 79 0.00 -10.14 1.02
N GLN A 80 -0.68 -11.05 1.72
CA GLN A 80 -2.04 -11.46 1.39
C GLN A 80 -3.01 -10.27 1.48
N LEU A 81 -2.91 -9.46 2.53
CA LEU A 81 -3.73 -8.26 2.70
C LEU A 81 -3.51 -7.24 1.57
N LYS A 82 -2.26 -7.04 1.14
CA LYS A 82 -1.95 -6.17 -0.01
C LYS A 82 -2.58 -6.69 -1.30
N VAL A 83 -2.55 -8.00 -1.54
CA VAL A 83 -3.20 -8.61 -2.72
C VAL A 83 -4.71 -8.40 -2.63
N PHE A 84 -5.31 -8.66 -1.47
CA PHE A 84 -6.74 -8.48 -1.27
C PHE A 84 -7.21 -7.05 -1.51
N ILE A 85 -6.51 -6.05 -0.96
CA ILE A 85 -6.83 -4.63 -1.18
C ILE A 85 -6.72 -4.27 -2.67
N ARG A 86 -5.71 -4.78 -3.39
CA ARG A 86 -5.59 -4.58 -4.84
C ARG A 86 -6.75 -5.19 -5.59
N THR A 87 -7.16 -6.42 -5.25
CA THR A 87 -8.31 -7.06 -5.89
C THR A 87 -9.61 -6.29 -5.65
N LEU A 88 -9.83 -5.80 -4.42
CA LEU A 88 -10.99 -4.96 -4.10
C LEU A 88 -10.96 -3.63 -4.87
N SER A 89 -9.78 -3.01 -4.99
CA SER A 89 -9.63 -1.76 -5.74
C SER A 89 -9.98 -1.95 -7.23
N VAL A 90 -9.57 -3.08 -7.82
CA VAL A 90 -9.91 -3.42 -9.21
C VAL A 90 -11.40 -3.71 -9.36
N SER A 91 -12.01 -4.47 -8.44
CA SER A 91 -13.46 -4.71 -8.46
C SER A 91 -14.26 -3.41 -8.30
N ASP A 92 -13.82 -2.50 -7.44
CA ASP A 92 -14.48 -1.20 -7.24
C ASP A 92 -14.42 -0.32 -8.48
N ILE A 93 -13.27 -0.29 -9.18
CA ILE A 93 -13.12 0.48 -10.43
C ILE A 93 -14.05 -0.10 -11.51
N SER A 94 -13.97 -1.41 -11.74
CA SER A 94 -14.83 -2.07 -12.74
C SER A 94 -16.33 -1.92 -12.43
N TRP A 95 -16.72 -2.01 -11.16
CA TRP A 95 -18.10 -1.79 -10.74
C TRP A 95 -18.56 -0.35 -11.01
N LYS A 96 -17.73 0.66 -10.66
CA LYS A 96 -18.02 2.07 -10.96
C LYS A 96 -18.16 2.30 -12.46
N GLU A 97 -17.25 1.76 -13.27
CA GLU A 97 -17.30 1.86 -14.73
C GLU A 97 -18.58 1.25 -15.31
N ASN A 98 -18.95 0.05 -14.84
CA ASN A 98 -20.18 -0.61 -15.30
C ASN A 98 -21.43 0.18 -14.90
N MET A 99 -21.46 0.74 -13.68
CA MET A 99 -22.57 1.58 -13.25
C MET A 99 -22.67 2.88 -14.05
N ILE A 100 -21.54 3.54 -14.34
CA ILE A 100 -21.51 4.73 -15.19
C ILE A 100 -21.99 4.40 -16.61
N LYS A 101 -21.54 3.29 -17.19
CA LYS A 101 -22.00 2.82 -18.51
C LYS A 101 -23.51 2.57 -18.53
N ALA A 102 -24.03 1.82 -17.56
CA ALA A 102 -25.46 1.54 -17.43
C ALA A 102 -26.28 2.83 -17.25
N LYS A 103 -25.78 3.79 -16.46
CA LYS A 103 -26.41 5.09 -16.28
C LYS A 103 -26.41 5.91 -17.56
N ARG A 104 -25.28 5.99 -18.29
CA ARG A 104 -25.19 6.69 -19.58
C ARG A 104 -26.21 6.16 -20.57
N GLU A 105 -26.35 4.84 -20.66
CA GLU A 105 -27.34 4.20 -21.53
C GLU A 105 -28.77 4.50 -21.09
N SER A 106 -29.07 4.42 -19.80
CA SER A 106 -30.39 4.75 -19.26
C SER A 106 -30.78 6.22 -19.51
N VAL A 107 -29.83 7.16 -19.33
CA VAL A 107 -30.02 8.58 -19.62
C VAL A 107 -30.32 8.79 -21.11
N ARG A 108 -29.56 8.18 -22.02
CA ARG A 108 -29.84 8.26 -23.47
C ARG A 108 -31.21 7.69 -23.83
N ASN A 109 -31.57 6.55 -23.25
CA ASN A 109 -32.87 5.93 -23.47
C ASN A 109 -34.01 6.83 -23.01
N LYS A 110 -33.89 7.46 -21.83
CA LYS A 110 -34.89 8.40 -21.33
C LYS A 110 -34.99 9.66 -22.19
N LEU A 111 -33.88 10.24 -22.65
CA LEU A 111 -33.89 11.38 -23.56
C LEU A 111 -34.52 11.04 -24.92
N ARG A 112 -34.27 9.83 -25.44
CA ARG A 112 -34.95 9.34 -26.65
C ARG A 112 -36.47 9.22 -26.46
N VAL A 113 -36.94 8.77 -25.29
CA VAL A 113 -38.38 8.74 -24.97
C VAL A 113 -38.97 10.15 -24.91
N LEU A 114 -38.19 11.15 -24.50
CA LEU A 114 -38.56 12.56 -24.51
C LEU A 114 -38.51 13.20 -25.91
N GLY A 115 -38.11 12.45 -26.94
CA GLY A 115 -38.09 12.92 -28.33
C GLY A 115 -36.77 13.54 -28.81
N TRP A 116 -35.68 13.42 -28.05
CA TRP A 116 -34.37 13.90 -28.47
C TRP A 116 -33.71 12.91 -29.45
N GLU A 117 -33.24 13.41 -30.59
CA GLU A 117 -32.59 12.59 -31.61
C GLU A 117 -31.09 12.38 -31.32
N GLN A 118 -30.53 11.28 -31.85
CA GLN A 118 -29.13 10.90 -31.63
C GLN A 118 -28.15 12.00 -32.08
N GLN A 119 -28.48 12.70 -33.17
CA GLN A 119 -27.66 13.79 -33.74
C GLN A 119 -27.61 15.02 -32.83
N GLU A 120 -28.68 15.28 -32.09
CA GLU A 120 -28.76 16.42 -31.15
C GLU A 120 -28.00 16.16 -29.85
N LEU A 121 -27.66 14.90 -29.60
CA LEU A 121 -26.81 14.45 -28.50
C LEU A 121 -25.32 14.51 -28.87
N GLU A 122 -24.97 14.86 -30.12
CA GLU A 122 -23.60 15.13 -30.54
C GLU A 122 -23.19 16.54 -30.11
N LEU A 123 -22.81 16.64 -28.83
CA LEU A 123 -22.38 17.87 -28.19
C LEU A 123 -20.96 18.27 -28.63
N SER A 124 -20.70 19.57 -28.72
CA SER A 124 -19.34 20.12 -28.85
C SER A 124 -18.46 19.70 -27.65
N ASP A 125 -17.14 19.70 -27.81
CA ASP A 125 -16.22 19.16 -26.81
C ASP A 125 -16.39 19.78 -25.41
N ASP A 126 -16.69 21.07 -25.31
CA ASP A 126 -16.92 21.75 -24.04
C ASP A 126 -18.24 21.33 -23.37
N LEU A 127 -19.31 21.19 -24.15
CA LEU A 127 -20.61 20.71 -23.69
C LEU A 127 -20.56 19.23 -23.33
N LYS A 128 -19.76 18.45 -24.07
CA LYS A 128 -19.48 17.04 -23.77
C LYS A 128 -18.76 16.86 -22.43
N ARG A 129 -17.80 17.73 -22.10
CA ARG A 129 -17.16 17.73 -20.77
C ARG A 129 -18.17 18.03 -19.65
N GLN A 130 -19.10 18.95 -19.89
CA GLN A 130 -20.16 19.25 -18.92
C GLN A 130 -21.15 18.10 -18.78
N TRP A 131 -21.51 17.46 -19.90
CA TRP A 131 -22.31 16.25 -19.92
C TRP A 131 -21.66 15.13 -19.11
N ASP A 132 -20.39 14.83 -19.38
CA ASP A 132 -19.62 13.81 -18.67
C ASP A 132 -19.59 14.09 -17.16
N ARG A 133 -19.39 15.35 -16.74
CA ARG A 133 -19.45 15.73 -15.31
C ARG A 133 -20.80 15.45 -14.66
N ILE A 134 -21.90 15.57 -15.40
CA ILE A 134 -23.25 15.35 -14.88
C ILE A 134 -23.58 13.86 -14.84
N VAL A 135 -23.23 13.13 -15.90
CA VAL A 135 -23.63 11.73 -16.09
C VAL A 135 -22.66 10.76 -15.41
N ASP A 136 -21.36 11.05 -15.35
CA ASP A 136 -20.34 10.13 -14.83
C ASP A 136 -20.27 10.05 -13.31
N VAL A 137 -21.13 10.78 -12.60
CA VAL A 137 -21.28 10.62 -11.16
C VAL A 137 -21.81 9.20 -10.88
N PRO A 138 -21.07 8.37 -10.12
CA PRO A 138 -21.39 6.96 -9.88
C PRO A 138 -22.55 6.84 -8.87
N THR A 139 -23.73 7.22 -9.30
CA THR A 139 -24.97 7.20 -8.52
C THR A 139 -26.07 6.50 -9.31
N PRO A 140 -26.90 5.67 -8.69
CA PRO A 140 -28.01 5.02 -9.39
C PRO A 140 -28.98 6.07 -9.95
N LEU A 141 -29.50 5.81 -11.15
CA LEU A 141 -30.51 6.66 -11.77
C LEU A 141 -31.88 6.34 -11.15
N THR A 142 -32.31 7.18 -10.21
CA THR A 142 -33.65 7.12 -9.60
C THR A 142 -34.57 8.17 -10.23
N GLU A 143 -35.89 8.02 -10.15
CA GLU A 143 -36.83 9.02 -10.69
C GLU A 143 -36.65 10.40 -10.06
N ARG A 144 -36.33 10.45 -8.77
CA ARG A 144 -36.06 11.71 -8.05
C ARG A 144 -34.81 12.41 -8.58
N ASN A 145 -33.73 11.67 -8.79
CA ASN A 145 -32.49 12.23 -9.33
C ASN A 145 -32.65 12.55 -10.83
N TRP A 146 -33.45 11.76 -11.54
CA TRP A 146 -33.76 11.96 -12.95
C TRP A 146 -34.41 13.33 -13.18
N ALA A 147 -35.43 13.72 -12.41
CA ALA A 147 -36.08 15.02 -12.59
C ALA A 147 -35.09 16.21 -12.52
N TYR A 148 -34.09 16.14 -11.63
CA TYR A 148 -33.04 17.16 -11.54
C TYR A 148 -32.02 17.07 -12.68
N LEU A 149 -31.64 15.85 -13.07
CA LEU A 149 -30.71 15.61 -14.18
C LEU A 149 -31.32 16.04 -15.50
N GLU A 150 -32.59 15.72 -15.76
CA GLU A 150 -33.33 16.05 -16.96
C GLU A 150 -33.27 17.56 -17.22
N LEU A 151 -33.59 18.40 -16.23
CA LEU A 151 -33.53 19.86 -16.37
C LEU A 151 -32.14 20.34 -16.83
N LYS A 152 -31.06 19.78 -16.26
CA LYS A 152 -29.70 20.15 -16.63
C LYS A 152 -29.32 19.64 -18.01
N LEU A 153 -29.66 18.40 -18.33
CA LEU A 153 -29.32 17.77 -19.60
C LEU A 153 -30.08 18.44 -20.75
N VAL A 154 -31.39 18.68 -20.57
CA VAL A 154 -32.22 19.41 -21.53
C VAL A 154 -31.71 20.84 -21.73
N SER A 155 -31.35 21.56 -20.66
CA SER A 155 -30.75 22.89 -20.78
C SER A 155 -29.45 22.86 -21.60
N LEU A 156 -28.60 21.86 -21.38
CA LEU A 156 -27.33 21.70 -22.08
C LEU A 156 -27.52 21.37 -23.57
N ILE A 157 -28.46 20.48 -23.89
CA ILE A 157 -28.82 20.13 -25.28
C ILE A 157 -29.52 21.30 -25.99
N THR A 158 -30.31 22.10 -25.28
CA THR A 158 -30.94 23.30 -25.86
C THR A 158 -29.87 24.34 -26.22
N VAL A 159 -28.86 24.52 -25.36
CA VAL A 159 -27.72 25.39 -25.64
C VAL A 159 -26.91 24.85 -26.83
N SER A 160 -26.69 23.54 -26.95
CA SER A 160 -26.01 22.97 -28.13
C SER A 160 -26.78 23.24 -29.41
N ARG A 161 -28.11 23.02 -29.42
CA ARG A 161 -28.99 23.34 -30.55
C ARG A 161 -28.87 24.81 -30.99
N SER A 162 -28.82 25.74 -30.03
CA SER A 162 -28.68 27.17 -30.35
C SER A 162 -27.31 27.58 -30.90
N GLN A 163 -26.30 26.72 -30.76
CA GLN A 163 -24.94 26.95 -31.27
C GLN A 163 -24.71 26.30 -32.64
N ILE A 164 -25.63 25.45 -33.11
CA ILE A 164 -25.61 24.93 -34.48
C ILE A 164 -26.16 26.05 -35.36
N PRO A 165 -25.36 26.69 -36.23
CA PRO A 165 -25.89 27.66 -37.17
C PRO A 165 -26.90 26.94 -38.08
N ASP A 166 -28.05 27.56 -38.24
CA ASP A 166 -29.10 27.15 -39.16
C ASP A 166 -28.54 27.26 -40.58
N VAL A 167 -27.92 26.19 -41.10
CA VAL A 167 -27.53 26.09 -42.51
C VAL A 167 -28.79 25.76 -43.29
N GLN A 168 -29.69 26.73 -43.37
CA GLN A 168 -30.61 26.89 -44.48
C GLN A 168 -30.09 28.03 -45.35
N GLU A 169 -29.03 27.76 -46.12
CA GLU A 169 -28.76 28.57 -47.31
C GLU A 169 -29.54 27.95 -48.48
N GLU A 170 -30.55 28.72 -48.87
CA GLU A 170 -31.30 28.72 -50.11
C GLU A 170 -30.52 28.13 -51.29
N SER A 171 -31.04 27.03 -51.85
CA SER A 171 -30.80 26.67 -53.25
C SER A 171 -32.13 26.60 -53.97
N GLY A 172 -32.74 27.77 -54.07
CA GLY A 172 -33.86 28.06 -54.94
C GLY A 172 -33.64 29.43 -55.56
N GLU A 173 -32.88 29.48 -56.66
CA GLU A 173 -32.88 30.61 -57.58
C GLU A 173 -32.60 30.07 -59.00
N ASP A 174 -33.70 29.98 -59.76
CA ASP A 174 -33.93 30.10 -61.21
C ASP A 174 -32.88 29.64 -62.25
#